data_AF-A0AAJ6V312-F1
#
_entry.id   AF-A0AAJ6V312-F1
#
_cell.length_a   1.000
_cell.length_b   1.000
_cell.length_c   1.000
_cell.angle_alpha   90.00
_cell.angle_beta   90.00
_cell.angle_gamma   90.00
#
_symmetry.space_group_name_H-M   'P 1'
#
loop_
_entity.id
_entity.type
_entity.pdbx_description
1 polymer ?
#
loop_
_entity_poly.entity_id
_entity_poly.type
_entity_poly.pdbx_seq_one_letter_code
_entity_poly.pdbx_strand_id
1 'polypeptide(L)'
;MALHAPIRLQATRTSPPPSLLAPNGNSVGLKAPSDRFALKSSFFSPSLHLLIASYSQKQSLASAAPRFSMRAATKQAYICRDCGYIYNDRKPFDKQPDNYFCPVCGAPKRRFREYMPAVTKNVNDKDVRKARKAQIQKDEAIGRALPIAVVVGIVALAGIYFYINNSFPG
;
A
#
# COMPACT_ATOMS: atom_id res chain seq x y z
N MET A 1 -10.58 -15.30 62.86
CA MET A 1 -11.21 -14.22 62.07
C MET A 1 -10.10 -13.23 61.70
N ALA A 2 -10.13 -12.70 60.47
CA ALA A 2 -9.10 -11.87 59.81
C ALA A 2 -7.92 -12.71 59.24
N LEU A 3 -7.30 -12.49 58.07
CA LEU A 3 -7.19 -11.37 57.11
C LEU A 3 -6.84 -11.89 55.68
N HIS A 4 -6.98 -10.99 54.68
CA HIS A 4 -6.38 -10.97 53.32
C HIS A 4 -7.04 -11.81 52.22
N ALA A 5 -7.13 -11.43 50.93
CA ALA A 5 -7.08 -10.20 50.15
C ALA A 5 -7.27 -10.64 48.67
N PRO A 6 -8.13 -10.04 47.82
CA PRO A 6 -8.11 -10.31 46.38
C PRO A 6 -7.25 -9.31 45.60
N ILE A 7 -6.29 -9.89 44.85
CA ILE A 7 -5.83 -9.57 43.48
C ILE A 7 -5.79 -8.07 43.09
N ARG A 8 -4.56 -7.57 42.93
CA ARG A 8 -4.25 -6.24 42.40
C ARG A 8 -3.75 -6.33 40.94
N LEU A 9 -4.46 -5.61 40.06
CA LEU A 9 -4.03 -4.82 38.88
C LEU A 9 -3.37 -5.49 37.65
N GLN A 10 -4.04 -5.29 36.50
CA GLN A 10 -3.44 -4.57 35.37
C GLN A 10 -4.41 -3.47 34.92
N ALA A 11 -3.96 -2.21 34.98
CA ALA A 11 -4.69 -1.04 34.52
C ALA A 11 -4.06 -0.49 33.25
N THR A 12 -4.93 -0.16 32.31
CA THR A 12 -4.71 0.50 31.03
C THR A 12 -4.26 1.96 31.18
N ARG A 13 -3.36 2.38 30.26
CA ARG A 13 -3.22 3.71 29.62
C ARG A 13 -3.36 4.99 30.46
N THR A 14 -2.19 5.57 30.75
CA THR A 14 -1.71 6.95 30.46
C THR A 14 -2.70 8.11 30.23
N SER A 15 -2.71 9.07 31.17
CA SER A 15 -2.58 10.54 31.02
C SER A 15 -2.20 11.12 32.41
N PRO A 16 -1.51 12.28 32.59
CA PRO A 16 -1.99 13.66 32.31
C PRO A 16 -0.83 14.69 32.05
N PRO A 17 -0.91 16.01 32.37
CA PRO A 17 -1.59 17.14 31.70
C PRO A 17 -0.59 18.27 31.25
N PRO A 18 -1.02 19.47 30.82
CA PRO A 18 -1.33 20.53 31.79
C PRO A 18 -2.54 21.46 31.45
N SER A 19 -3.17 21.88 32.53
CA SER A 19 -3.67 23.22 32.94
C SER A 19 -4.44 24.16 32.00
N LEU A 20 -5.59 24.54 32.57
CA LEU A 20 -6.50 25.65 32.28
C LEU A 20 -5.83 27.02 32.48
N LEU A 21 -6.22 28.02 31.68
CA LEU A 21 -6.67 29.37 32.11
C LEU A 21 -7.15 30.16 30.87
N ALA A 22 -8.38 30.69 30.93
CA ALA A 22 -9.00 31.64 29.98
C ALA A 22 -8.42 33.08 30.18
N PRO A 23 -8.85 34.19 29.51
CA PRO A 23 -9.94 34.39 28.54
C PRO A 23 -9.59 35.29 27.32
N ASN A 24 -10.49 35.38 26.32
CA ASN A 24 -10.83 36.66 25.68
C ASN A 24 -12.12 36.54 24.86
N GLY A 25 -12.96 37.56 24.98
CA GLY A 25 -14.39 37.50 24.69
C GLY A 25 -14.83 38.01 23.33
N ASN A 26 -16.16 38.03 23.22
CA ASN A 26 -16.98 38.88 22.38
C ASN A 26 -17.17 38.37 20.94
N SER A 27 -18.21 37.55 20.73
CA SER A 27 -19.38 37.94 19.92
C SER A 27 -20.25 36.72 19.58
N VAL A 28 -21.49 36.73 20.12
CA VAL A 28 -22.76 36.41 19.44
C VAL A 28 -22.72 35.35 18.33
N GLY A 29 -23.34 34.19 18.59
CA GLY A 29 -23.74 33.26 17.53
C GLY A 29 -24.08 31.86 18.05
N LEU A 30 -25.38 31.55 18.09
CA LEU A 30 -25.95 30.33 18.65
C LEU A 30 -25.46 29.06 17.91
N LYS A 31 -24.89 28.10 18.66
CA LYS A 31 -24.78 26.70 18.21
C LYS A 31 -26.19 26.13 18.13
N ALA A 32 -26.71 25.99 16.90
CA ALA A 32 -27.96 25.28 16.65
C ALA A 32 -27.71 23.74 16.62
N PRO A 33 -28.58 22.95 17.26
CA PRO A 33 -28.44 21.50 17.44
C PRO A 33 -28.66 20.72 16.14
N SER A 34 -28.01 19.56 16.08
CA SER A 34 -28.08 18.58 15.01
C SER A 34 -29.35 17.75 15.12
N ASP A 35 -30.38 18.05 14.33
CA ASP A 35 -31.42 17.09 13.94
C ASP A 35 -32.02 17.49 12.59
N ARG A 36 -31.56 16.82 11.52
CA ARG A 36 -31.88 17.16 10.11
C ARG A 36 -33.21 16.58 9.59
N PHE A 37 -34.09 16.08 10.45
CA PHE A 37 -35.31 15.38 10.01
C PHE A 37 -36.60 15.76 10.76
N ALA A 38 -36.67 16.98 11.29
CA ALA A 38 -37.93 17.63 11.63
C ALA A 38 -37.90 18.98 10.89
N LEU A 39 -38.57 19.15 9.76
CA LEU A 39 -40.01 19.34 9.67
C LEU A 39 -40.47 18.91 8.28
N LYS A 40 -41.35 17.90 8.24
CA LYS A 40 -42.25 17.68 7.12
C LYS A 40 -43.18 18.89 7.02
N SER A 41 -43.06 19.68 5.97
CA SER A 41 -44.14 20.55 5.51
C SER A 41 -44.47 20.22 4.06
N SER A 42 -45.71 19.82 3.87
CA SER A 42 -46.34 19.47 2.62
C SER A 42 -46.65 20.74 1.84
N PHE A 43 -45.70 21.21 1.04
CA PHE A 43 -45.96 22.17 -0.03
C PHE A 43 -45.29 21.66 -1.31
N PHE A 44 -45.97 20.72 -1.95
CA PHE A 44 -45.61 20.22 -3.28
C PHE A 44 -45.95 21.31 -4.31
N SER A 45 -44.92 22.03 -4.77
CA SER A 45 -44.99 22.80 -6.01
C SER A 45 -44.26 22.00 -7.10
N PRO A 46 -44.96 21.43 -8.11
CA PRO A 46 -44.36 20.50 -9.08
C PRO A 46 -43.39 21.16 -10.07
N SER A 47 -43.29 22.49 -10.08
CA SER A 47 -42.64 23.23 -11.18
C SER A 47 -41.17 23.59 -10.91
N LEU A 48 -40.66 23.47 -9.67
CA LEU A 48 -39.26 23.80 -9.34
C LEU A 48 -38.28 22.61 -9.47
N HIS A 49 -38.78 21.37 -9.47
CA HIS A 49 -37.92 20.18 -9.63
C HIS A 49 -37.34 20.03 -11.05
N LEU A 50 -37.95 20.65 -12.07
CA LEU A 50 -37.43 20.64 -13.44
C LEU A 50 -36.25 21.59 -13.64
N LEU A 51 -36.07 22.59 -12.79
CA LEU A 51 -34.93 23.52 -12.86
C LEU A 51 -33.69 23.00 -12.13
N ILE A 52 -33.84 22.09 -11.16
CA ILE A 52 -32.71 21.51 -10.42
C ILE A 52 -32.15 20.27 -11.15
N ALA A 53 -32.99 19.53 -11.89
CA ALA A 53 -32.54 18.41 -12.72
C ALA A 53 -31.65 18.85 -13.90
N SER A 54 -31.77 20.09 -14.36
CA SER A 54 -31.01 20.61 -15.51
C SER A 54 -29.64 21.21 -15.14
N TYR A 55 -29.38 21.56 -13.87
CA TYR A 55 -28.05 22.03 -13.43
C TYR A 55 -27.06 20.87 -13.21
N SER A 56 -27.55 19.68 -12.84
CA SER A 56 -26.68 18.51 -12.59
C SER A 56 -26.19 17.83 -13.88
N GLN A 57 -26.80 18.13 -15.03
CA GLN A 57 -26.50 17.46 -16.31
C GLN A 57 -25.53 18.21 -17.24
N LYS A 58 -25.05 19.42 -16.87
CA LYS A 58 -24.20 20.27 -17.73
C LYS A 58 -22.71 20.36 -17.35
N GLN A 59 -22.19 19.43 -16.54
CA GLN A 59 -20.76 19.40 -16.17
C GLN A 59 -20.01 18.13 -16.62
N SER A 60 -20.41 17.53 -17.74
CA SER A 60 -19.61 16.50 -18.43
C SER A 60 -19.14 16.95 -19.82
N LEU A 61 -18.87 18.25 -20.00
CA LEU A 61 -18.11 18.73 -21.15
C LEU A 61 -16.61 18.71 -20.81
N ALA A 62 -15.98 17.59 -21.16
CA ALA A 62 -14.56 17.43 -21.46
C ALA A 62 -13.59 18.40 -20.75
N SER A 63 -13.25 18.10 -19.49
CA SER A 63 -11.92 18.46 -19.01
C SER A 63 -10.93 17.66 -19.83
N ALA A 64 -10.36 18.30 -20.85
CA ALA A 64 -9.18 17.80 -21.54
C ALA A 64 -8.03 17.81 -20.53
N ALA A 65 -8.02 16.82 -19.64
CA ALA A 65 -6.85 16.46 -18.87
C ALA A 65 -5.66 16.42 -19.85
N PRO A 66 -4.51 17.03 -19.53
CA PRO A 66 -3.37 17.04 -20.42
C PRO A 66 -3.11 15.58 -20.79
N ARG A 67 -3.35 15.27 -22.07
CA ARG A 67 -3.15 13.94 -22.61
C ARG A 67 -1.65 13.80 -22.66
N PHE A 68 -1.07 13.32 -21.56
CA PHE A 68 0.30 12.83 -21.54
C PHE A 68 0.41 11.92 -22.74
N SER A 69 1.07 12.45 -23.79
CA SER A 69 1.17 11.76 -25.05
C SER A 69 1.77 10.41 -24.74
N MET A 70 1.02 9.36 -25.03
CA MET A 70 1.46 8.00 -24.79
C MET A 70 2.76 7.84 -25.55
N ARG A 71 3.88 7.81 -24.81
CA ARG A 71 5.13 7.29 -25.33
C ARG A 71 4.85 5.80 -25.47
N ALA A 72 4.43 5.39 -26.67
CA ALA A 72 4.32 3.99 -27.02
C ALA A 72 5.69 3.37 -26.73
N ALA A 73 5.72 2.61 -25.64
CA ALA A 73 6.88 1.90 -25.20
C ALA A 73 7.25 0.90 -26.28
N THR A 74 8.53 0.73 -26.51
CA THR A 74 9.03 -0.40 -27.31
C THR A 74 8.49 -1.71 -26.72
N LYS A 75 8.37 -2.75 -27.57
CA LYS A 75 7.72 -4.02 -27.22
C LYS A 75 8.32 -4.74 -26.00
N GLN A 76 9.49 -4.30 -25.51
CA GLN A 76 10.17 -4.90 -24.37
C GLN A 76 10.53 -3.85 -23.32
N ALA A 77 10.06 -4.09 -22.09
CA ALA A 77 10.38 -3.28 -20.93
C ALA A 77 11.55 -3.91 -20.17
N TYR A 78 12.31 -3.08 -19.45
CA TYR A 78 13.45 -3.53 -18.65
C TYR A 78 13.31 -3.07 -17.20
N ILE A 79 13.60 -3.92 -16.23
CA ILE A 79 13.54 -3.62 -14.80
C ILE A 79 14.95 -3.50 -14.18
N CYS A 80 15.16 -2.45 -13.39
CA CYS A 80 16.37 -2.30 -12.57
C CYS A 80 16.30 -3.24 -11.35
N ARG A 81 17.31 -4.11 -11.17
CA ARG A 81 17.36 -5.04 -10.03
C ARG A 81 17.57 -4.36 -8.67
N ASP A 82 18.13 -3.15 -8.64
CA ASP A 82 18.50 -2.48 -7.39
C ASP A 82 17.32 -1.72 -6.75
N CYS A 83 16.48 -1.09 -7.58
CA CYS A 83 15.40 -0.23 -7.12
C CYS A 83 14.02 -0.55 -7.69
N GLY A 84 13.92 -1.44 -8.68
CA GLY A 84 12.66 -1.81 -9.31
C GLY A 84 12.10 -0.80 -10.31
N TYR A 85 12.89 0.17 -10.77
CA TYR A 85 12.51 1.07 -11.87
C TYR A 85 12.26 0.29 -13.15
N ILE A 86 11.15 0.57 -13.85
CA ILE A 86 10.87 0.01 -15.18
C ILE A 86 11.17 1.05 -16.26
N TYR A 87 12.05 0.67 -17.17
CA TYR A 87 12.33 1.36 -18.42
C TYR A 87 11.29 1.01 -19.47
N ASN A 88 10.58 2.02 -19.98
CA ASN A 88 9.54 1.91 -20.99
C ASN A 88 9.58 3.06 -22.00
N ASP A 89 10.78 3.59 -22.28
CA ASP A 89 10.94 4.70 -23.21
C ASP A 89 10.74 4.29 -24.68
N ARG A 90 10.63 5.29 -25.55
CA ARG A 90 10.49 5.10 -27.01
C ARG A 90 11.76 4.51 -27.65
N LYS A 91 12.92 4.74 -27.04
CA LYS A 91 14.18 4.19 -27.54
C LYS A 91 14.32 2.76 -26.99
N PRO A 92 14.60 1.75 -27.84
CA PRO A 92 14.88 0.41 -27.35
C PRO A 92 16.08 0.41 -26.42
N PHE A 93 16.02 -0.41 -25.37
CA PHE A 93 17.08 -0.49 -24.36
C PHE A 93 18.43 -0.94 -24.95
N ASP A 94 18.41 -1.78 -25.98
CA ASP A 94 19.63 -2.28 -26.64
C ASP A 94 20.42 -1.17 -27.35
N LYS A 95 19.71 -0.16 -27.88
CA LYS A 95 20.30 0.99 -28.56
C LYS A 95 20.74 2.09 -27.60
N GLN A 96 20.49 1.92 -26.30
CA GLN A 96 20.87 2.89 -25.29
C GLN A 96 22.38 2.80 -25.02
N PRO A 97 23.11 3.93 -24.88
CA PRO A 97 24.53 3.89 -24.56
C PRO A 97 24.78 3.17 -23.24
N ASP A 98 25.96 2.59 -23.08
CA ASP A 98 26.33 1.86 -21.86
C ASP A 98 26.52 2.76 -20.64
N ASN A 99 26.70 4.06 -20.87
CA ASN A 99 26.70 5.12 -19.85
C ASN A 99 25.29 5.47 -19.33
N TYR A 100 24.27 4.67 -19.63
CA TYR A 100 22.94 4.85 -19.07
C TYR A 100 22.88 4.38 -17.61
N PHE A 101 22.44 5.29 -16.75
CA PHE A 101 22.24 5.05 -15.33
C PHE A 101 20.75 5.08 -14.98
N CYS A 102 20.36 4.24 -14.03
CA CYS A 102 19.00 4.25 -13.51
C CYS A 102 18.68 5.61 -12.89
N PRO A 103 17.58 6.29 -13.30
CA PRO A 103 17.25 7.62 -12.81
C PRO A 103 16.83 7.65 -11.32
N VAL A 104 16.59 6.49 -10.72
CA VAL A 104 16.14 6.37 -9.33
C VAL A 104 17.30 6.09 -8.37
N CYS A 105 18.24 5.24 -8.77
CA CYS A 105 19.31 4.76 -7.87
C CYS A 105 20.73 4.87 -8.44
N GLY A 106 20.90 5.34 -9.68
CA GLY A 106 22.22 5.44 -10.30
C GLY A 106 22.86 4.10 -10.69
N ALA A 107 22.12 2.98 -10.66
CA ALA A 107 22.66 1.70 -11.08
C ALA A 107 23.02 1.69 -12.59
N PRO A 108 24.14 1.07 -12.99
CA PRO A 108 24.54 1.01 -14.39
C PRO A 108 23.63 0.08 -15.22
N LYS A 109 23.58 0.30 -16.55
CA LYS A 109 22.79 -0.48 -17.53
C LYS A 109 22.87 -2.01 -17.33
N ARG A 110 24.04 -2.55 -16.97
CA ARG A 110 24.26 -3.99 -16.70
C ARG A 110 23.38 -4.59 -15.58
N ARG A 111 22.82 -3.76 -14.69
CA ARG A 111 21.92 -4.21 -13.58
C ARG A 111 20.46 -4.32 -14.02
N PHE A 112 20.11 -3.91 -15.23
CA PHE A 112 18.77 -4.08 -15.77
C PHE A 112 18.55 -5.49 -16.32
N ARG A 113 17.30 -5.96 -16.27
CA ARG A 113 16.87 -7.26 -16.80
C ARG A 113 15.57 -7.07 -17.57
N GLU A 114 15.29 -7.99 -18.48
CA GLU A 114 14.03 -7.98 -19.24
C GLU A 114 12.83 -8.12 -18.29
N TYR A 115 11.79 -7.35 -18.55
CA TYR A 115 10.56 -7.30 -17.79
C TYR A 115 9.39 -7.66 -18.72
N MET A 116 8.93 -8.89 -18.59
CA MET A 116 7.86 -9.46 -19.43
C MET A 116 6.44 -8.93 -19.16
N PRO A 117 6.03 -8.56 -17.93
CA PRO A 117 4.62 -8.25 -17.71
C PRO A 117 4.25 -6.85 -18.21
N ALA A 118 2.95 -6.67 -18.48
CA ALA A 118 2.44 -5.47 -19.14
C ALA A 118 2.75 -4.18 -18.37
N VAL A 119 3.25 -3.18 -19.09
CA VAL A 119 3.57 -1.86 -18.53
C VAL A 119 2.32 -0.98 -18.52
N THR A 120 1.77 -0.71 -17.34
CA THR A 120 0.72 0.29 -17.14
C THR A 120 1.29 1.69 -16.89
N LYS A 121 0.46 2.74 -16.93
CA LYS A 121 0.91 4.13 -16.77
C LYS A 121 1.58 4.41 -15.41
N ASN A 122 1.23 3.64 -14.39
CA ASN A 122 1.57 3.88 -12.98
C ASN A 122 2.61 2.86 -12.45
N VAL A 123 3.26 2.08 -13.33
CA VAL A 123 4.21 1.05 -12.90
C VAL A 123 5.40 1.56 -12.10
N ASN A 124 5.68 2.86 -12.27
CA ASN A 124 6.82 3.55 -11.73
C ASN A 124 6.47 4.39 -10.49
N ASP A 125 5.21 4.36 -10.03
CA ASP A 125 4.80 5.04 -8.82
C ASP A 125 5.49 4.44 -7.59
N LYS A 126 5.78 5.30 -6.60
CA LYS A 126 6.56 4.91 -5.42
C LYS A 126 5.90 3.77 -4.64
N ASP A 127 4.58 3.78 -4.53
CA ASP A 127 3.83 2.76 -3.80
C ASP A 127 3.87 1.40 -4.50
N VAL A 128 3.72 1.39 -5.84
CA VAL A 128 3.85 0.19 -6.67
C VAL A 128 5.25 -0.39 -6.58
N ARG A 129 6.29 0.45 -6.62
CA ARG A 129 7.68 0.01 -6.48
C ARG A 129 7.97 -0.55 -5.08
N LYS A 130 7.44 0.09 -4.03
CA LYS A 130 7.61 -0.38 -2.65
C LYS A 130 6.94 -1.74 -2.44
N ALA A 131 5.72 -1.91 -2.95
CA ALA A 131 5.00 -3.18 -2.90
C ALA A 131 5.77 -4.28 -3.65
N ARG A 132 6.26 -3.99 -4.86
CA ARG A 132 7.06 -4.95 -5.64
C ARG A 132 8.37 -5.31 -4.96
N LYS A 133 9.08 -4.34 -4.40
CA LYS A 133 10.33 -4.60 -3.68
C LYS A 133 10.09 -5.51 -2.46
N ALA A 134 8.99 -5.30 -1.74
CA ALA A 134 8.61 -6.18 -0.64
C ALA A 134 8.30 -7.60 -1.12
N GLN A 135 7.67 -7.75 -2.30
CA GLN A 135 7.41 -9.06 -2.89
C GLN A 135 8.72 -9.75 -3.30
N ILE A 136 9.60 -9.06 -4.04
CA ILE A 136 10.93 -9.57 -4.42
C ILE A 136 11.73 -10.01 -3.18
N GLN A 137 11.68 -9.25 -2.09
CA GLN A 137 12.38 -9.59 -0.85
C GLN A 137 11.79 -10.84 -0.17
N LYS A 138 10.46 -11.01 -0.18
CA LYS A 138 9.82 -12.22 0.34
C LYS A 138 10.20 -13.44 -0.48
N ASP A 139 10.18 -13.32 -1.80
CA ASP A 139 10.53 -14.42 -2.71
C ASP A 139 12.02 -14.81 -2.57
N GLU A 140 12.92 -13.83 -2.37
CA GLU A 140 14.32 -14.10 -2.05
C GLU A 140 14.47 -14.80 -0.69
N ALA A 141 13.74 -14.34 0.34
CA ALA A 141 13.78 -14.96 1.66
C ALA A 141 13.27 -16.41 1.62
N ILE A 142 12.17 -16.66 0.91
CA ILE A 142 11.62 -18.00 0.69
C ILE A 142 12.63 -18.85 -0.07
N GLY A 143 13.20 -18.32 -1.16
CA GLY A 143 14.20 -19.04 -1.97
C GLY A 143 15.46 -19.44 -1.18
N ARG A 144 15.86 -18.65 -0.18
CA ARG A 144 16.97 -18.99 0.73
C ARG A 144 16.56 -19.99 1.82
N ALA A 145 15.35 -19.86 2.37
CA ALA A 145 14.89 -20.70 3.48
C ALA A 145 14.45 -22.09 3.03
N LEU A 146 13.86 -22.22 1.84
CA LEU A 146 13.33 -23.47 1.30
C LEU A 146 14.37 -24.61 1.25
N PRO A 147 15.58 -24.45 0.69
CA PRO A 147 16.57 -25.52 0.69
C PRO A 147 17.05 -25.88 2.10
N ILE A 148 17.17 -24.89 3.00
CA ILE A 148 17.59 -25.12 4.40
C ILE A 148 16.53 -25.97 5.12
N ALA A 149 15.25 -25.62 4.97
CA ALA A 149 14.15 -26.36 5.57
C ALA A 149 14.08 -27.80 5.08
N VAL A 150 14.31 -28.03 3.78
CA VAL A 150 14.38 -29.38 3.20
C VAL A 150 15.51 -30.20 3.82
N VAL A 151 16.72 -29.63 3.95
CA VAL A 151 17.86 -30.33 4.56
C VAL A 151 17.60 -30.68 6.02
N VAL A 152 17.08 -29.73 6.80
CA VAL A 152 16.73 -29.97 8.21
C VAL A 152 15.69 -31.07 8.35
N GLY A 153 14.67 -31.07 7.47
CA GLY A 153 13.66 -32.13 7.42
C GLY A 153 14.26 -33.51 7.18
N ILE A 154 15.18 -33.63 6.21
CA ILE A 154 15.86 -34.91 5.90
C ILE A 154 16.69 -35.40 7.09
N VAL A 155 17.47 -34.51 7.72
CA VAL A 155 18.31 -34.87 8.88
C VAL A 155 17.45 -35.33 10.06
N ALA A 156 16.33 -34.65 10.33
CA ALA A 156 15.41 -35.05 11.38
C ALA A 156 14.80 -36.45 11.11
N LEU A 157 14.35 -36.70 9.88
CA LEU A 157 13.81 -38.00 9.50
C LEU A 157 14.85 -39.13 9.61
N ALA A 158 16.09 -38.88 9.16
CA ALA A 158 17.18 -39.85 9.29
C ALA A 158 17.52 -40.13 10.77
N GLY A 159 17.55 -39.09 11.61
CA GLY A 159 17.76 -39.25 13.05
C GLY A 159 16.66 -40.06 13.74
N ILE A 160 15.38 -39.81 13.38
CA ILE A 160 14.24 -40.58 13.89
C ILE A 160 14.32 -42.04 13.43
N TYR A 161 14.64 -42.28 12.16
CA TYR A 161 14.82 -43.64 11.64
C TYR A 161 15.90 -44.41 12.40
N PHE A 162 17.07 -43.80 12.59
CA PHE A 162 18.16 -44.39 13.36
C PHE A 162 17.78 -44.63 14.82
N TYR A 163 17.06 -43.70 15.45
CA TYR A 163 16.59 -43.85 16.83
C TYR A 163 15.65 -45.04 16.99
N ILE A 164 14.63 -45.15 16.13
CA ILE A 164 13.66 -46.26 16.19
C ILE A 164 14.36 -47.60 15.95
N ASN A 165 15.24 -47.67 14.94
CA ASN A 165 15.93 -48.90 14.58
C ASN A 165 16.89 -49.40 15.69
N ASN A 166 17.43 -48.50 16.52
CA ASN A 166 18.31 -48.87 17.64
C ASN A 166 17.59 -49.05 18.97
N SER A 167 16.43 -48.43 19.16
CA SER A 167 15.68 -48.50 20.43
C SER A 167 14.82 -49.75 20.56
N PHE A 168 14.49 -50.41 19.44
CA PHE A 168 13.74 -51.66 19.40
C PHE A 168 14.51 -52.72 18.58
N PRO A 169 15.59 -53.31 19.14
CA PRO A 169 16.16 -54.50 18.54
C PRO A 169 15.10 -55.62 18.60
N GLY A 170 14.73 -56.14 17.43
CA GLY A 170 13.81 -57.27 17.30
C GLY A 170 14.34 -58.55 17.93
#